data_AF-A0AAV7BDV1-F1
#
_entry.id   AF-A0AAV7BDV1-F1
#
_cell.length_a   1.000
_cell.length_b   1.000
_cell.length_c   1.000
_cell.angle_alpha   90.00
_cell.angle_beta   90.00
_cell.angle_gamma   90.00
#
_symmetry.space_group_name_H-M   'P 1'
#
loop_
_entity.id
_entity.type
_entity.pdbx_description
1 polymer ?
#
loop_
_entity_poly.entity_id
_entity_poly.type
_entity_poly.pdbx_seq_one_letter_code
_entity_poly.pdbx_strand_id
1 'polypeptide(L)'
;MAFWRRADSLQLSSKERFSLLLLDLEEYFFEQHLAHHICKAGEGRERSVSGSLKICSKSLIFEPDKIEEPILKIALRDCLKIEVEDGEDLFRNNKHKRFTVAFNQVYLIKEQNIVSPYKLMRGGGRFFFQLEDSRKADDVVQTVLQLQRASRLEKLGDQTAMITAILQSRLARASFDKNSFQSVNEISNMECEAEMITPLVSNPGHVCITDKHLYFQPLNGFPKPVVHISLADIRRIYKRRHMLMPLGLEVFCTENDLCSDIYLKFYNPKDRDGVYYYIAAYLENHVTEHTADSYMLQWQMGQISNYQYLLHLNNLADRSCNDLSQYPVFPWIIADYTSSQLDLTIPETFRDLRKPVGALNKDRLERLLKRYREMPDPKFIYGSHYSSPGYVLFYLVRVAPEHMLCIQNGKFDHADRMFNSIAETWRNCLEGVTDFKELIPEFYEDDGAFLLNSLNLDLGKRQGGKLVDDVDIPPWAADVDDFLRKNREALESQYVSDYLHEWIDLIFGYKQRGSEAVAANNGNTVSNVSGL
;
A
#
# COMPACT_ATOMS: atom_id res chain seq x y z
N MET A 1 11.85 -4.97 4.78
CA MET A 1 11.72 -5.65 3.46
C MET A 1 11.04 -7.03 3.45
N ALA A 2 11.07 -7.80 4.54
CA ALA A 2 10.30 -9.05 4.64
C ALA A 2 8.80 -8.84 4.33
N PHE A 3 8.27 -7.64 4.60
CA PHE A 3 6.93 -7.20 4.21
C PHE A 3 6.64 -7.39 2.73
N TRP A 4 7.42 -6.76 1.86
CA TRP A 4 7.15 -6.73 0.42
C TRP A 4 7.32 -8.12 -0.18
N ARG A 5 8.29 -8.90 0.33
CA ARG A 5 8.44 -10.32 -0.04
C ARG A 5 7.27 -11.19 0.44
N ARG A 6 6.68 -10.91 1.61
CA ARG A 6 5.50 -11.63 2.14
C ARG A 6 4.18 -11.17 1.53
N ALA A 7 3.99 -9.88 1.31
CA ALA A 7 2.85 -9.28 0.63
C ALA A 7 2.81 -9.78 -0.81
N ASP A 8 3.97 -9.83 -1.47
CA ASP A 8 4.15 -10.53 -2.73
C ASP A 8 3.80 -12.01 -2.56
N SER A 9 4.27 -12.74 -1.56
CA SER A 9 3.91 -14.17 -1.38
C SER A 9 2.41 -14.43 -1.10
N LEU A 10 1.69 -13.48 -0.48
CA LEU A 10 0.25 -13.55 -0.24
C LEU A 10 -0.56 -13.24 -1.53
N GLN A 11 0.00 -12.46 -2.45
CA GLN A 11 -0.55 -12.21 -3.78
C GLN A 11 -0.06 -13.21 -4.84
N LEU A 12 1.12 -13.82 -4.64
CA LEU A 12 1.82 -14.76 -5.51
C LEU A 12 1.68 -16.19 -4.96
N SER A 13 0.45 -16.67 -4.89
CA SER A 13 0.26 -18.07 -5.27
C SER A 13 0.58 -18.13 -6.78
N SER A 14 1.63 -18.86 -7.16
CA SER A 14 2.44 -18.69 -8.38
C SER A 14 1.77 -18.98 -9.75
N LYS A 15 0.50 -18.62 -9.94
CA LYS A 15 -0.22 -18.73 -11.22
C LYS A 15 -1.03 -17.51 -11.63
N GLU A 16 -1.44 -16.64 -10.71
CA GLU A 16 -2.31 -15.51 -11.05
C GLU A 16 -1.47 -14.23 -11.26
N ARG A 17 -1.70 -13.54 -12.38
CA ARG A 17 -1.08 -12.25 -12.72
C ARG A 17 -1.89 -11.08 -12.18
N PHE A 18 -3.19 -11.29 -11.96
CA PHE A 18 -4.07 -10.32 -11.34
C PHE A 18 -3.73 -10.08 -9.87
N SER A 19 -3.77 -8.81 -9.47
CA SER A 19 -3.68 -8.36 -8.10
C SER A 19 -4.71 -7.26 -7.89
N LEU A 20 -5.17 -7.08 -6.64
CA LEU A 20 -6.03 -5.97 -6.26
C LEU A 20 -5.37 -4.60 -6.50
N LEU A 21 -4.04 -4.53 -6.65
CA LEU A 21 -3.31 -3.31 -7.04
C LEU A 21 -3.61 -2.86 -8.48
N LEU A 22 -4.21 -3.72 -9.31
CA LEU A 22 -4.67 -3.35 -10.65
C LEU A 22 -5.98 -2.56 -10.60
N LEU A 23 -6.65 -2.47 -9.45
CA LEU A 23 -7.84 -1.66 -9.25
C LEU A 23 -7.46 -0.19 -9.06
N ASP A 24 -8.37 0.71 -9.43
CA ASP A 24 -8.22 2.13 -9.10
C ASP A 24 -8.38 2.34 -7.58
N LEU A 25 -7.87 3.44 -7.04
CA LEU A 25 -8.12 3.78 -5.64
C LEU A 25 -9.64 3.86 -5.36
N GLU A 26 -10.07 3.31 -4.23
CA GLU A 26 -11.49 3.17 -3.85
C GLU A 26 -12.32 2.35 -4.85
N GLU A 27 -11.71 1.43 -5.59
CA GLU A 27 -12.38 0.40 -6.37
C GLU A 27 -12.37 -0.93 -5.62
N TYR A 28 -13.47 -1.68 -5.74
CA TYR A 28 -13.63 -2.98 -5.10
C TYR A 28 -13.78 -4.08 -6.14
N PHE A 29 -13.14 -5.23 -5.90
CA PHE A 29 -13.32 -6.44 -6.68
C PHE A 29 -14.53 -7.22 -6.18
N PHE A 30 -15.51 -7.47 -7.07
CA PHE A 30 -16.80 -8.01 -6.69
C PHE A 30 -16.89 -9.52 -6.84
N GLU A 31 -16.58 -10.03 -8.03
CA GLU A 31 -16.69 -11.43 -8.39
C GLU A 31 -15.92 -11.73 -9.67
N GLN A 32 -15.59 -13.00 -9.89
CA GLN A 32 -14.96 -13.47 -11.11
C GLN A 32 -15.70 -14.65 -11.73
N HIS A 33 -15.56 -14.78 -13.04
CA HIS A 33 -16.13 -15.85 -13.84
C HIS A 33 -15.10 -16.35 -14.85
N LEU A 34 -15.00 -17.66 -15.00
CA LEU A 34 -14.26 -18.26 -16.11
C LEU A 34 -14.97 -17.90 -17.42
N ALA A 35 -14.19 -17.39 -18.38
CA ALA A 35 -14.72 -16.82 -19.60
C ALA A 35 -13.77 -16.98 -20.79
N HIS A 36 -14.37 -16.96 -21.97
CA HIS A 36 -13.68 -16.94 -23.25
C HIS A 36 -13.85 -15.58 -23.91
N HIS A 37 -12.73 -14.91 -24.22
CA HIS A 37 -12.71 -13.72 -25.05
C HIS A 37 -12.61 -14.13 -26.53
N ILE A 38 -13.62 -13.77 -27.33
CA ILE A 38 -13.72 -14.17 -28.74
C ILE A 38 -13.19 -13.04 -29.62
N CYS A 39 -12.07 -13.31 -30.30
CA CYS A 39 -11.43 -12.43 -31.27
C CYS A 39 -11.78 -12.87 -32.70
N LYS A 40 -12.19 -11.94 -33.57
CA LYS A 40 -12.36 -12.22 -35.01
C LYS A 40 -10.98 -12.29 -35.68
N ALA A 41 -10.59 -13.46 -36.21
CA ALA A 41 -9.42 -13.55 -37.08
C ALA A 41 -9.81 -13.18 -38.52
N GLY A 42 -8.85 -12.68 -39.31
CA GLY A 42 -9.04 -12.06 -40.63
C GLY A 42 -9.62 -12.94 -41.76
N GLU A 43 -10.07 -14.16 -41.47
CA GLU A 43 -10.61 -15.11 -42.45
C GLU A 43 -11.95 -15.74 -41.99
N GLY A 44 -12.72 -15.03 -41.15
CA GLY A 44 -14.01 -15.53 -40.64
C GLY A 44 -13.90 -16.66 -39.62
N ARG A 45 -12.67 -17.01 -39.19
CA ARG A 45 -12.42 -17.90 -38.06
C ARG A 45 -12.40 -17.10 -36.76
N GLU A 46 -13.17 -17.53 -35.78
CA GLU A 46 -13.12 -16.97 -34.43
C GLU A 46 -11.96 -17.62 -33.66
N ARG A 47 -11.12 -16.80 -33.04
CA ARG A 47 -10.11 -17.24 -32.07
C ARG A 47 -10.66 -16.98 -30.68
N SER A 48 -10.78 -18.02 -29.88
CA SER A 48 -11.15 -17.90 -28.47
C SER A 48 -9.89 -17.87 -27.60
N VAL A 49 -9.86 -16.94 -26.63
CA VAL A 49 -8.84 -16.86 -25.58
C VAL A 49 -9.52 -17.13 -24.26
N SER A 50 -9.14 -18.24 -23.60
CA SER A 50 -9.61 -18.57 -22.26
C SER A 50 -8.95 -17.67 -21.20
N GLY A 51 -9.69 -17.39 -20.13
CA GLY A 51 -9.23 -16.57 -19.03
C GLY A 51 -10.29 -16.39 -17.94
N SER A 52 -9.97 -15.51 -17.00
CA SER A 52 -10.86 -15.13 -15.90
C SER A 52 -11.29 -13.68 -16.04
N LEU A 53 -12.59 -13.47 -16.17
CA LEU A 53 -13.23 -12.17 -16.18
C LEU A 53 -13.57 -11.74 -14.76
N LYS A 54 -12.98 -10.63 -14.32
CA LYS A 54 -13.19 -10.00 -13.03
C LYS A 54 -14.11 -8.79 -13.18
N ILE A 55 -15.15 -8.77 -12.37
CA ILE A 55 -16.11 -7.68 -12.26
C ILE A 55 -15.69 -6.83 -11.07
N CYS A 56 -15.38 -5.56 -11.32
CA CYS A 56 -14.94 -4.61 -10.30
C CYS A 56 -15.87 -3.39 -10.31
N SER A 57 -15.85 -2.59 -9.24
CA SER A 57 -16.82 -1.51 -9.07
C SER A 57 -16.66 -0.35 -10.07
N LYS A 58 -15.47 -0.19 -10.66
CA LYS A 58 -15.16 0.87 -11.64
C LYS A 58 -14.64 0.32 -12.98
N SER A 59 -14.29 -0.95 -13.06
CA SER A 59 -13.69 -1.57 -14.24
C SER A 59 -14.10 -3.03 -14.47
N LEU A 60 -13.97 -3.47 -15.73
CA LEU A 60 -13.95 -4.87 -16.11
C LEU A 60 -12.51 -5.25 -16.42
N ILE A 61 -12.04 -6.35 -15.82
CA ILE A 61 -10.68 -6.84 -16.01
C ILE A 61 -10.76 -8.27 -16.55
N PHE A 62 -10.22 -8.51 -17.74
CA PHE A 62 -10.06 -9.85 -18.27
C PHE A 62 -8.59 -10.26 -18.19
N GLU A 63 -8.32 -11.35 -17.49
CA GLU A 63 -7.00 -11.96 -17.36
C GLU A 63 -6.96 -13.23 -18.21
N PRO A 64 -6.26 -13.22 -19.36
CA PRO A 64 -6.05 -14.43 -20.15
C PRO A 64 -5.22 -15.48 -19.41
N ASP A 65 -5.51 -16.77 -19.63
CA ASP A 65 -4.72 -17.89 -19.10
C ASP A 65 -3.29 -17.94 -19.69
N LYS A 66 -3.15 -17.42 -20.91
CA LYS A 66 -1.86 -17.33 -21.62
C LYS A 66 -1.08 -16.11 -21.14
N ILE A 67 0.13 -16.33 -20.65
CA ILE A 67 0.99 -15.29 -20.10
C ILE A 67 1.43 -14.28 -21.17
N GLU A 68 1.52 -14.71 -22.43
CA GLU A 68 1.90 -13.86 -23.56
C GLU A 68 0.83 -12.80 -23.87
N GLU A 69 -0.43 -13.06 -23.53
CA GLU A 69 -1.54 -12.14 -23.79
C GLU A 69 -1.67 -11.13 -22.63
N PRO A 70 -1.84 -9.83 -22.89
CA PRO A 70 -1.98 -8.84 -21.83
C PRO A 70 -3.29 -8.99 -21.07
N ILE A 71 -3.28 -8.60 -19.79
CA ILE A 71 -4.51 -8.34 -19.03
C ILE A 71 -5.21 -7.12 -19.65
N LEU A 72 -6.51 -7.24 -19.87
CA LEU A 72 -7.34 -6.20 -20.47
C LEU A 72 -8.14 -5.52 -19.35
N LYS A 73 -7.89 -4.24 -19.07
CA LYS A 73 -8.69 -3.44 -18.12
C LYS A 73 -9.49 -2.37 -18.86
N ILE A 74 -10.80 -2.41 -18.72
CA ILE A 74 -11.76 -1.48 -19.33
C ILE A 74 -12.47 -0.75 -18.21
N ALA A 75 -12.30 0.57 -18.11
CA ALA A 75 -13.07 1.35 -17.14
C ALA A 75 -14.55 1.39 -17.54
N LEU A 76 -15.45 1.15 -16.59
CA LEU A 76 -16.90 1.10 -16.83
C LEU A 76 -17.45 2.42 -17.36
N ARG A 77 -16.86 3.55 -16.95
CA ARG A 77 -17.18 4.88 -17.49
C ARG A 77 -16.92 4.99 -18.99
N ASP A 78 -15.96 4.22 -19.51
CA ASP A 78 -15.53 4.23 -20.92
C ASP A 78 -16.23 3.16 -21.76
N CYS A 79 -16.95 2.22 -21.12
CA CYS A 79 -17.85 1.31 -21.81
C CYS A 79 -18.99 2.12 -22.44
N LEU A 80 -19.24 1.96 -23.74
CA LEU A 80 -20.32 2.60 -24.50
C LEU A 80 -21.62 1.81 -24.38
N LYS A 81 -21.55 0.48 -24.56
CA LYS A 81 -22.69 -0.43 -24.64
C LYS A 81 -22.29 -1.81 -24.11
N ILE A 82 -23.15 -2.40 -23.27
CA ILE A 82 -22.96 -3.73 -22.67
C ILE A 82 -24.26 -4.50 -22.84
N GLU A 83 -24.25 -5.57 -23.63
CA GLU A 83 -25.47 -6.29 -24.01
C GLU A 83 -25.22 -7.79 -24.14
N VAL A 84 -26.20 -8.59 -23.75
CA VAL A 84 -26.24 -10.03 -24.04
C VAL A 84 -26.70 -10.23 -25.48
N GLU A 85 -26.00 -11.09 -26.22
CA GLU A 85 -26.39 -11.57 -27.53
C GLU A 85 -26.53 -13.10 -27.48
N ASP A 86 -27.53 -13.63 -28.17
CA ASP A 86 -27.62 -15.07 -28.42
C ASP A 86 -26.60 -15.44 -29.52
N GLY A 87 -25.63 -16.29 -29.18
CA GLY A 87 -24.71 -16.87 -30.16
C GLY A 87 -25.34 -18.10 -30.84
N GLU A 88 -25.34 -18.13 -32.17
CA GLU A 88 -25.69 -19.32 -32.95
C GLU A 88 -24.40 -20.12 -33.25
N ASP A 89 -24.28 -21.30 -32.66
CA ASP A 89 -23.22 -22.26 -32.97
C ASP A 89 -23.73 -23.21 -34.07
N LEU A 90 -23.35 -22.96 -35.32
CA LEU A 90 -23.84 -23.69 -36.52
C LEU A 90 -23.58 -25.20 -36.49
N PHE A 91 -22.74 -25.69 -35.57
CA PHE A 91 -22.28 -27.08 -35.54
C PHE A 91 -22.70 -27.87 -34.28
N ARG A 92 -23.16 -27.22 -33.19
CA ARG A 92 -23.40 -27.90 -31.90
C ARG A 92 -24.80 -27.80 -31.31
N ASN A 93 -25.74 -27.09 -31.95
CA ASN A 93 -27.14 -27.00 -31.49
C ASN A 93 -27.31 -26.53 -30.03
N ASN A 94 -26.30 -25.86 -29.46
CA ASN A 94 -26.35 -25.30 -28.11
C ASN A 94 -26.33 -23.77 -28.22
N LYS A 95 -27.37 -23.12 -27.70
CA LYS A 95 -27.41 -21.65 -27.59
C LYS A 95 -26.44 -21.23 -26.50
N HIS A 96 -25.35 -20.58 -26.88
CA HIS A 96 -24.44 -19.97 -25.92
C HIS A 96 -24.75 -18.48 -25.82
N LYS A 97 -25.11 -18.03 -24.61
CA LYS A 97 -25.21 -16.60 -24.32
C LYS A 97 -23.82 -16.01 -24.29
N ARG A 98 -23.56 -15.06 -25.17
CA ARG A 98 -22.37 -14.21 -25.14
C ARG A 98 -22.79 -12.81 -24.74
N PHE A 99 -21.87 -11.99 -24.26
CA PHE A 99 -22.16 -10.58 -24.10
C PHE A 99 -21.02 -9.74 -24.67
N THR A 100 -21.44 -8.59 -25.18
CA THR A 100 -20.61 -7.66 -25.93
C THR A 100 -20.31 -6.47 -25.05
N VAL A 101 -19.04 -6.06 -24.98
CA VAL A 101 -18.60 -4.82 -24.32
C VAL A 101 -17.99 -3.92 -25.39
N ALA A 102 -18.73 -2.87 -25.78
CA ALA A 102 -18.18 -1.79 -26.60
C ALA A 102 -17.58 -0.71 -25.69
N PHE A 103 -16.40 -0.20 -26.03
CA PHE A 103 -15.66 0.76 -25.19
C PHE A 103 -14.87 1.76 -26.04
N ASN A 104 -14.50 2.90 -25.45
CA ASN A 104 -13.66 3.91 -26.12
C ASN A 104 -12.16 3.63 -26.01
N GLN A 105 -11.74 3.09 -24.87
CA GLN A 105 -10.34 2.83 -24.55
C GLN A 105 -10.19 1.60 -23.65
N VAL A 106 -9.03 0.95 -23.72
CA VAL A 106 -8.65 -0.22 -22.91
C VAL A 106 -7.19 -0.12 -22.53
N TYR A 107 -6.86 -0.53 -21.30
CA TYR A 107 -5.50 -0.68 -20.83
C TYR A 107 -5.04 -2.12 -21.02
N LEU A 108 -3.82 -2.28 -21.57
CA LEU A 108 -3.10 -3.53 -21.63
C LEU A 108 -2.05 -3.55 -20.53
N ILE A 109 -2.08 -4.59 -19.69
CA ILE A 109 -1.32 -4.67 -18.45
C ILE A 109 -0.61 -6.04 -18.38
N LYS A 110 0.62 -6.07 -17.83
CA LYS A 110 1.38 -7.31 -17.54
C LYS A 110 1.45 -8.30 -18.72
N GLU A 111 1.68 -7.78 -19.92
CA GLU A 111 2.05 -8.61 -21.08
C GLU A 111 3.32 -9.41 -20.76
N GLN A 112 3.33 -10.72 -21.02
CA GLN A 112 4.42 -11.63 -20.64
C GLN A 112 4.70 -11.69 -19.13
N ASN A 113 3.72 -11.29 -18.31
CA ASN A 113 3.87 -11.12 -16.86
C ASN A 113 4.94 -10.09 -16.44
N ILE A 114 5.22 -9.09 -17.29
CA ILE A 114 6.21 -8.05 -17.01
C ILE A 114 5.52 -6.85 -16.35
N VAL A 115 6.00 -6.48 -15.15
CA VAL A 115 5.55 -5.25 -14.47
C VAL A 115 6.13 -4.04 -15.20
N SER A 116 5.25 -3.28 -15.85
CA SER A 116 5.61 -2.12 -16.67
C SER A 116 4.44 -1.13 -16.74
N PRO A 117 4.69 0.13 -17.16
CA PRO A 117 3.63 1.10 -17.38
C PRO A 117 2.54 0.57 -18.32
N TYR A 118 1.28 0.82 -17.97
CA TYR A 118 0.13 0.31 -18.70
C TYR A 118 0.07 0.91 -20.11
N LYS A 119 -0.12 0.06 -21.12
CA LYS A 119 -0.26 0.51 -22.51
C LYS A 119 -1.74 0.85 -22.77
N LEU A 120 -2.03 2.11 -23.07
CA LEU A 120 -3.39 2.56 -23.38
C LEU A 120 -3.67 2.44 -24.88
N MET A 121 -4.69 1.67 -25.25
CA MET A 121 -5.23 1.65 -26.60
C MET A 121 -6.47 2.55 -26.69
N ARG A 122 -6.44 3.49 -27.63
CA ARG A 122 -7.54 4.41 -27.95
C ARG A 122 -8.13 4.10 -29.32
N GLY A 123 -9.37 4.50 -29.56
CA GLY A 123 -9.99 4.45 -30.89
C GLY A 123 -11.28 3.66 -31.00
N GLY A 124 -11.89 3.29 -29.86
CA GLY A 124 -13.11 2.50 -29.87
C GLY A 124 -12.85 1.03 -30.17
N GLY A 125 -13.50 0.14 -29.43
CA GLY A 125 -13.34 -1.31 -29.60
C GLY A 125 -14.56 -2.06 -29.13
N ARG A 126 -14.58 -3.35 -29.42
CA ARG A 126 -15.63 -4.27 -28.98
C ARG A 126 -15.01 -5.61 -28.62
N PHE A 127 -15.26 -6.06 -27.40
CA PHE A 127 -14.92 -7.39 -26.94
C PHE A 127 -16.16 -8.25 -26.80
N PHE A 128 -16.01 -9.53 -27.07
CA PHE A 128 -17.06 -10.54 -26.97
C PHE A 128 -16.63 -11.54 -25.89
N PHE A 129 -17.43 -11.67 -24.85
CA PHE A 129 -17.17 -12.61 -23.76
C PHE A 129 -18.24 -13.69 -23.73
N GLN A 130 -17.80 -14.93 -23.57
CA GLN A 130 -18.65 -16.08 -23.34
C GLN A 130 -18.26 -16.70 -22.00
N LEU A 131 -19.18 -16.69 -21.02
CA LEU A 131 -18.95 -17.33 -19.73
C LEU A 131 -19.01 -18.86 -19.87
N GLU A 132 -18.21 -19.58 -19.07
CA GLU A 132 -18.33 -21.04 -19.02
C GLU A 132 -19.70 -21.48 -18.49
N ASP A 133 -20.21 -20.82 -17.44
CA ASP A 133 -21.60 -20.98 -16.99
C ASP A 133 -22.51 -19.96 -17.69
N SER A 134 -23.00 -20.32 -18.88
CA SER A 134 -23.84 -19.44 -19.71
C SER A 134 -25.14 -18.98 -19.03
N ARG A 135 -25.60 -19.68 -17.98
CA ARG A 135 -26.80 -19.31 -17.22
C ARG A 135 -26.61 -18.02 -16.43
N LYS A 136 -25.36 -17.69 -16.08
CA LYS A 136 -25.01 -16.48 -15.32
C LYS A 136 -24.87 -15.23 -16.18
N ALA A 137 -24.87 -15.35 -17.51
CA ALA A 137 -24.55 -14.24 -18.41
C ALA A 137 -25.44 -13.01 -18.18
N ASP A 138 -26.76 -13.20 -18.03
CA ASP A 138 -27.69 -12.09 -17.76
C ASP A 138 -27.42 -11.44 -16.40
N ASP A 139 -27.25 -12.24 -15.35
CA ASP A 139 -27.00 -11.75 -13.98
C ASP A 139 -25.69 -10.95 -13.90
N VAL A 140 -24.64 -11.44 -14.57
CA VAL A 140 -23.35 -10.75 -14.69
C VAL A 140 -23.55 -9.43 -15.42
N VAL A 141 -24.21 -9.42 -16.59
CA VAL A 141 -24.45 -8.18 -17.34
C VAL A 141 -25.29 -7.19 -16.54
N GLN A 142 -26.31 -7.63 -15.80
CA GLN A 142 -27.09 -6.73 -14.94
C GLN A 142 -26.24 -6.12 -13.82
N THR A 143 -25.37 -6.92 -13.20
CA THR A 143 -24.42 -6.44 -12.19
C THR A 143 -23.47 -5.40 -12.78
N VAL A 144 -22.90 -5.68 -13.95
CA VAL A 144 -22.01 -4.76 -14.67
C VAL A 144 -22.75 -3.47 -15.05
N LEU A 145 -23.99 -3.54 -15.52
CA LEU A 145 -24.80 -2.36 -15.84
C LEU A 145 -25.16 -1.54 -14.59
N GLN A 146 -25.34 -2.17 -13.43
CA GLN A 146 -25.52 -1.47 -12.16
C GLN A 146 -24.26 -0.69 -11.76
N LEU A 147 -23.09 -1.33 -11.84
CA LEU A 147 -21.80 -0.70 -11.54
C LEU A 147 -21.42 0.38 -12.56
N GLN A 148 -21.77 0.18 -13.83
CA GLN A 148 -21.59 1.17 -14.89
C GLN A 148 -22.43 2.43 -14.63
N ARG A 149 -23.68 2.28 -14.17
CA ARG A 149 -24.52 3.41 -13.77
C ARG A 149 -23.86 4.22 -12.66
N ALA A 150 -23.32 3.55 -11.63
CA ALA A 150 -22.57 4.20 -10.56
C ALA A 150 -21.35 4.96 -11.11
N SER A 151 -20.55 4.33 -11.97
CA SER A 151 -19.33 4.89 -12.57
C SER A 151 -19.56 6.10 -13.50
N ARG A 152 -20.80 6.32 -13.95
CA ARG A 152 -21.19 7.43 -14.85
C ARG A 152 -21.83 8.61 -14.12
N LEU A 153 -22.00 8.56 -12.80
CA LEU A 153 -22.51 9.71 -12.04
C LEU A 153 -21.51 10.87 -12.09
N GLU A 154 -22.01 12.10 -12.15
CA GLU A 154 -21.16 13.29 -12.33
C GLU A 154 -20.29 13.58 -11.10
N LYS A 155 -20.85 13.39 -9.89
CA LYS A 155 -20.15 13.69 -8.63
C LYS A 155 -19.49 12.43 -8.09
N LEU A 156 -18.20 12.53 -7.78
CA LEU A 156 -17.44 11.44 -7.17
C LEU A 156 -18.09 10.93 -5.87
N GLY A 157 -18.60 11.83 -5.03
CA GLY A 157 -19.30 11.45 -3.80
C GLY A 157 -20.54 10.57 -4.04
N ASP A 158 -21.27 10.82 -5.13
CA ASP A 158 -22.45 10.01 -5.49
C ASP A 158 -22.02 8.64 -6.04
N GLN A 159 -20.92 8.58 -6.80
CA GLN A 159 -20.31 7.32 -7.25
C GLN A 159 -19.93 6.46 -6.04
N THR A 160 -19.19 7.04 -5.09
CA THR A 160 -18.74 6.37 -3.87
C THR A 160 -19.94 5.89 -3.05
N ALA A 161 -20.94 6.75 -2.80
CA ALA A 161 -22.12 6.37 -2.04
C ALA A 161 -22.89 5.19 -2.67
N MET A 162 -23.07 5.19 -3.99
CA MET A 162 -23.77 4.10 -4.69
C MET A 162 -22.95 2.79 -4.63
N ILE A 163 -21.64 2.85 -4.85
CA ILE A 163 -20.76 1.66 -4.75
C ILE A 163 -20.77 1.11 -3.31
N THR A 164 -20.65 1.97 -2.30
CA THR A 164 -20.70 1.59 -0.89
C THR A 164 -22.03 0.95 -0.54
N ALA A 165 -23.16 1.48 -1.01
CA ALA A 165 -24.48 0.89 -0.76
C ALA A 165 -24.63 -0.51 -1.38
N ILE A 166 -24.11 -0.71 -2.61
CA ILE A 166 -24.10 -2.05 -3.24
C ILE A 166 -23.21 -3.00 -2.43
N LEU A 167 -22.03 -2.55 -1.99
CA LEU A 167 -21.11 -3.35 -1.20
C LEU A 167 -21.71 -3.75 0.15
N GLN A 168 -22.29 -2.81 0.89
CA GLN A 168 -22.98 -3.06 2.16
C GLN A 168 -24.14 -4.04 1.99
N SER A 169 -24.91 -3.92 0.90
CA SER A 169 -25.98 -4.88 0.59
C SER A 169 -25.44 -6.29 0.33
N ARG A 170 -24.21 -6.43 -0.19
CA ARG A 170 -23.56 -7.74 -0.36
C ARG A 170 -23.02 -8.28 0.96
N LEU A 171 -22.35 -7.45 1.76
CA LEU A 171 -21.87 -7.82 3.09
C LEU A 171 -23.02 -8.35 3.96
N ALA A 172 -24.10 -7.58 4.09
CA ALA A 172 -25.25 -7.94 4.91
C ALA A 172 -26.02 -9.20 4.47
N ARG A 173 -25.81 -9.67 3.23
CA ARG A 173 -26.43 -10.91 2.70
C ARG A 173 -25.50 -12.13 2.80
N ALA A 174 -24.23 -11.90 3.05
CA ALA A 174 -23.25 -12.95 3.25
C ALA A 174 -23.03 -13.18 4.75
N SER A 175 -22.39 -14.29 5.06
CA SER A 175 -21.90 -14.63 6.39
C SER A 175 -20.65 -15.48 6.22
N PHE A 176 -19.86 -15.61 7.28
CA PHE A 176 -18.73 -16.52 7.30
C PHE A 176 -19.20 -17.97 7.07
N ASP A 177 -18.50 -18.70 6.18
CA ASP A 177 -18.76 -20.11 5.93
C ASP A 177 -18.08 -20.97 7.00
N LYS A 178 -18.87 -21.43 7.97
CA LYS A 178 -18.42 -22.26 9.10
C LYS A 178 -17.80 -23.59 8.69
N ASN A 179 -17.99 -24.05 7.45
CA ASN A 179 -17.27 -25.23 6.93
C ASN A 179 -15.77 -24.96 6.73
N SER A 180 -15.35 -23.70 6.80
CA SER A 180 -13.95 -23.28 6.68
C SER A 180 -13.15 -23.43 7.98
N PHE A 181 -13.80 -23.82 9.09
CA PHE A 181 -13.09 -24.07 10.34
C PHE A 181 -12.08 -25.21 10.20
N GLN A 182 -10.91 -25.04 10.82
CA GLN A 182 -9.83 -26.03 10.79
C GLN A 182 -10.16 -27.26 11.64
N SER A 183 -11.07 -27.14 12.61
CA SER A 183 -11.55 -28.25 13.43
C SER A 183 -13.05 -28.18 13.70
N VAL A 184 -13.72 -29.33 13.65
CA VAL A 184 -15.14 -29.50 14.00
C VAL A 184 -15.47 -29.15 15.45
N ASN A 185 -14.46 -29.09 16.32
CA ASN A 185 -14.62 -28.77 17.74
C ASN A 185 -14.42 -27.28 18.03
N GLU A 186 -14.17 -26.44 17.02
CA GLU A 186 -14.06 -25.00 17.22
C GLU A 186 -15.42 -24.38 17.56
N ILE A 187 -15.40 -23.49 18.55
CA ILE A 187 -16.58 -22.76 19.02
C ILE A 187 -16.47 -21.33 18.49
N SER A 188 -17.40 -20.95 17.62
CA SER A 188 -17.50 -19.57 17.13
C SER A 188 -17.95 -18.64 18.26
N ASN A 189 -17.12 -17.63 18.56
CA ASN A 189 -17.34 -16.66 19.61
C ASN A 189 -17.98 -15.38 19.08
N MET A 190 -17.52 -14.90 17.92
CA MET A 190 -18.03 -13.68 17.30
C MET A 190 -17.80 -13.68 15.79
N GLU A 191 -18.76 -13.10 15.08
CA GLU A 191 -18.70 -12.85 13.64
C GLU A 191 -19.10 -11.39 13.38
N CYS A 192 -18.37 -10.71 12.49
CA CYS A 192 -18.68 -9.33 12.08
C CYS A 192 -18.09 -8.99 10.70
N GLU A 193 -18.59 -7.91 10.11
CA GLU A 193 -18.10 -7.38 8.84
C GLU A 193 -16.80 -6.57 9.06
N ALA A 194 -15.82 -6.77 8.18
CA ALA A 194 -14.57 -6.01 8.19
C ALA A 194 -13.93 -5.96 6.80
N GLU A 195 -12.91 -5.13 6.68
CA GLU A 195 -12.05 -5.04 5.50
C GLU A 195 -10.64 -5.50 5.89
N MET A 196 -10.06 -6.42 5.12
CA MET A 196 -8.64 -6.73 5.21
C MET A 196 -7.86 -5.64 4.46
N ILE A 197 -6.91 -5.03 5.15
CA ILE A 197 -6.11 -3.92 4.66
C ILE A 197 -4.72 -4.42 4.27
N THR A 198 -4.31 -4.09 3.07
CA THR A 198 -2.93 -4.18 2.58
C THR A 198 -2.56 -2.82 1.96
N PRO A 199 -1.28 -2.55 1.65
CA PRO A 199 -0.90 -1.25 1.09
C PRO A 199 -1.74 -0.88 -0.14
N LEU A 200 -2.39 0.29 -0.10
CA LEU A 200 -3.27 0.82 -1.15
C LEU A 200 -4.55 0.02 -1.45
N VAL A 201 -4.81 -1.07 -0.72
CA VAL A 201 -5.91 -2.00 -1.02
C VAL A 201 -6.75 -2.27 0.23
N SER A 202 -8.06 -2.20 0.05
CA SER A 202 -9.04 -2.69 1.01
C SER A 202 -9.86 -3.80 0.39
N ASN A 203 -9.94 -4.94 1.07
CA ASN A 203 -10.70 -6.09 0.62
C ASN A 203 -11.83 -6.42 1.63
N PRO A 204 -13.11 -6.16 1.29
CA PRO A 204 -14.24 -6.41 2.19
C PRO A 204 -14.53 -7.90 2.41
N GLY A 205 -14.95 -8.25 3.62
CA GLY A 205 -15.21 -9.62 4.01
C GLY A 205 -15.83 -9.76 5.39
N HIS A 206 -15.77 -10.98 5.93
CA HIS A 206 -16.25 -11.33 7.25
C HIS A 206 -15.11 -11.81 8.12
N VAL A 207 -15.05 -11.32 9.36
CA VAL A 207 -14.19 -11.83 10.41
C VAL A 207 -15.00 -12.80 11.26
N CYS A 208 -14.43 -13.96 11.54
CA CYS A 208 -14.96 -14.89 12.53
C CYS A 208 -13.84 -15.27 13.50
N ILE A 209 -14.07 -15.08 14.81
CA ILE A 209 -13.14 -15.53 15.85
C ILE A 209 -13.73 -16.71 16.60
N THR A 210 -12.93 -17.77 16.74
CA THR A 210 -13.25 -18.97 17.51
C THR A 210 -12.45 -19.01 18.80
N ASP A 211 -12.53 -20.13 19.52
CA ASP A 211 -11.66 -20.46 20.64
C ASP A 211 -10.23 -20.85 20.23
N LYS A 212 -9.95 -21.01 18.93
CA LYS A 212 -8.64 -21.47 18.42
C LYS A 212 -8.05 -20.61 17.31
N HIS A 213 -8.87 -19.95 16.50
CA HIS A 213 -8.41 -19.21 15.33
C HIS A 213 -9.14 -17.89 15.15
N LEU A 214 -8.42 -16.94 14.53
CA LEU A 214 -8.97 -15.77 13.87
C LEU A 214 -9.09 -16.07 12.38
N TYR A 215 -10.30 -15.94 11.83
CA TYR A 215 -10.57 -16.10 10.40
C TYR A 215 -10.96 -14.77 9.75
N PHE A 216 -10.57 -14.61 8.49
CA PHE A 216 -11.07 -13.58 7.59
C PHE A 216 -11.46 -14.21 6.25
N GLN A 217 -12.72 -14.03 5.83
CA GLN A 217 -13.25 -14.51 4.56
C GLN A 217 -13.58 -13.33 3.64
N PRO A 218 -12.79 -13.09 2.57
CA PRO A 218 -13.10 -12.04 1.60
C PRO A 218 -14.38 -12.35 0.82
N LEU A 219 -15.17 -11.33 0.51
CA LEU A 219 -16.42 -11.48 -0.27
C LEU A 219 -16.20 -12.02 -1.68
N ASN A 220 -15.03 -11.75 -2.26
CA ASN A 220 -14.67 -12.12 -3.62
C ASN A 220 -13.83 -13.42 -3.69
N GLY A 221 -13.47 -14.01 -2.55
CA GLY A 221 -12.62 -15.21 -2.49
C GLY A 221 -11.15 -15.00 -2.85
N PHE A 222 -10.68 -13.76 -3.01
CA PHE A 222 -9.29 -13.41 -3.35
C PHE A 222 -8.56 -12.77 -2.16
N PRO A 223 -7.24 -12.97 -1.95
CA PRO A 223 -6.33 -13.82 -2.73
C PRO A 223 -6.50 -15.31 -2.45
N LYS A 224 -7.18 -15.67 -1.37
CA LYS A 224 -7.57 -17.06 -1.06
C LYS A 224 -8.97 -17.07 -0.43
N PRO A 225 -9.71 -18.20 -0.49
CA PRO A 225 -11.09 -18.25 -0.02
C PRO A 225 -11.26 -17.85 1.44
N VAL A 226 -10.32 -18.23 2.31
CA VAL A 226 -10.29 -17.86 3.73
C VAL A 226 -8.84 -17.70 4.20
N VAL A 227 -8.59 -16.62 4.92
CA VAL A 227 -7.36 -16.38 5.70
C VAL A 227 -7.62 -16.80 7.14
N HIS A 228 -6.68 -17.49 7.77
CA HIS A 228 -6.79 -17.85 9.17
C HIS A 228 -5.44 -17.73 9.89
N ILE A 229 -5.50 -17.42 11.18
CA ILE A 229 -4.37 -17.33 12.10
C ILE A 229 -4.72 -18.11 13.35
N SER A 230 -3.86 -19.02 13.77
CA SER A 230 -3.99 -19.70 15.06
C SER A 230 -3.79 -18.69 16.20
N LEU A 231 -4.70 -18.68 17.17
CA LEU A 231 -4.59 -17.78 18.32
C LEU A 231 -3.34 -18.07 19.16
N ALA A 232 -2.86 -19.32 19.16
CA ALA A 232 -1.64 -19.72 19.85
C ALA A 232 -0.36 -19.16 19.20
N ASP A 233 -0.43 -18.78 17.92
CA ASP A 233 0.70 -18.20 17.19
C ASP A 233 0.79 -16.68 17.37
N ILE A 234 -0.30 -16.03 17.79
CA ILE A 234 -0.36 -14.58 17.98
C ILE A 234 0.57 -14.16 19.14
N ARG A 235 1.35 -13.11 18.91
CA ARG A 235 2.30 -12.53 19.85
C ARG A 235 1.94 -11.11 20.24
N ARG A 236 1.49 -10.30 19.26
CA ARG A 236 1.13 -8.90 19.48
C ARG A 236 -0.15 -8.56 18.74
N ILE A 237 -0.95 -7.69 19.36
CA ILE A 237 -2.14 -7.10 18.76
C ILE A 237 -2.15 -5.61 19.07
N TYR A 238 -2.42 -4.79 18.06
CA TYR A 238 -2.47 -3.34 18.21
C TYR A 238 -3.80 -2.81 17.68
N LYS A 239 -4.45 -2.00 18.51
CA LYS A 239 -5.54 -1.14 18.07
C LYS A 239 -4.95 -0.02 17.23
N ARG A 240 -5.47 0.20 16.03
CA ARG A 240 -4.97 1.21 15.07
C ARG A 240 -6.02 2.25 14.75
N ARG A 241 -5.55 3.44 14.38
CA ARG A 241 -6.35 4.42 13.63
C ARG A 241 -6.21 4.16 12.13
N HIS A 242 -7.33 4.03 11.44
CA HIS A 242 -7.38 3.95 9.99
C HIS A 242 -8.18 5.14 9.47
N MET A 243 -7.59 5.94 8.57
CA MET A 243 -8.16 7.24 8.17
C MET A 243 -8.53 8.10 9.40
N LEU A 244 -7.65 8.09 10.41
CA LEU A 244 -7.79 8.82 11.68
C LEU A 244 -8.94 8.38 12.60
N MET A 245 -9.65 7.32 12.23
CA MET A 245 -10.74 6.75 13.01
C MET A 245 -10.26 5.48 13.74
N PRO A 246 -10.67 5.21 15.00
CA PRO A 246 -10.21 4.06 15.79
C PRO A 246 -10.88 2.75 15.36
N LEU A 247 -10.67 2.37 14.10
CA LEU A 247 -11.35 1.27 13.40
C LEU A 247 -10.40 0.11 13.07
N GLY A 248 -9.10 0.26 13.30
CA GLY A 248 -8.12 -0.73 12.91
C GLY A 248 -7.75 -1.71 14.03
N LEU A 249 -7.43 -2.94 13.65
CA LEU A 249 -6.81 -3.97 14.49
C LEU A 249 -5.74 -4.69 13.67
N GLU A 250 -4.52 -4.67 14.17
CA GLU A 250 -3.37 -5.29 13.52
C GLU A 250 -2.85 -6.43 14.39
N VAL A 251 -2.61 -7.59 13.79
CA VAL A 251 -2.26 -8.84 14.49
C VAL A 251 -0.94 -9.38 13.97
N PHE A 252 -0.06 -9.76 14.90
CA PHE A 252 1.29 -10.23 14.63
C PHE A 252 1.54 -11.57 15.31
N CYS A 253 2.08 -12.52 14.56
CA CYS A 253 2.52 -13.84 15.02
C CYS A 253 4.02 -13.89 15.34
N THR A 254 4.71 -12.75 15.22
CA THR A 254 6.14 -12.60 15.48
C THR A 254 6.42 -11.44 16.42
N GLU A 255 7.50 -11.52 17.20
CA GLU A 255 7.83 -10.52 18.23
C GLU A 255 8.37 -9.21 17.64
N ASN A 256 9.29 -9.30 16.68
CA ASN A 256 10.08 -8.14 16.26
C ASN A 256 9.81 -7.70 14.81
N ASP A 257 8.88 -8.34 14.11
CA ASP A 257 8.59 -7.97 12.73
C ASP A 257 7.75 -6.69 12.66
N LEU A 258 8.09 -5.84 11.70
CA LEU A 258 7.32 -4.66 11.31
C LEU A 258 5.98 -5.03 10.67
N CYS A 259 5.93 -6.22 10.08
CA CYS A 259 4.84 -6.68 9.24
C CYS A 259 3.83 -7.45 10.07
N SER A 260 2.58 -7.02 10.04
CA SER A 260 1.49 -7.81 10.60
C SER A 260 1.19 -9.02 9.73
N ASP A 261 0.69 -10.08 10.34
CA ASP A 261 0.13 -11.23 9.64
C ASP A 261 -1.28 -10.92 9.10
N ILE A 262 -2.01 -9.99 9.73
CA ILE A 262 -3.25 -9.42 9.19
C ILE A 262 -3.52 -8.02 9.77
N TYR A 263 -4.01 -7.11 8.93
CA TYR A 263 -4.58 -5.83 9.34
C TYR A 263 -6.06 -5.78 8.95
N LEU A 264 -6.93 -5.61 9.93
CA LEU A 264 -8.37 -5.52 9.78
C LEU A 264 -8.86 -4.11 10.10
N LYS A 265 -9.73 -3.57 9.24
CA LYS A 265 -10.49 -2.34 9.46
C LYS A 265 -11.96 -2.71 9.64
N PHE A 266 -12.56 -2.27 10.74
CA PHE A 266 -13.96 -2.52 11.06
C PHE A 266 -14.84 -1.31 10.70
N TYR A 267 -16.14 -1.54 10.56
CA TYR A 267 -17.10 -0.46 10.30
C TYR A 267 -17.49 0.32 11.57
N ASN A 268 -17.23 -0.25 12.75
CA ASN A 268 -17.47 0.41 14.02
C ASN A 268 -16.47 -0.04 15.10
N PRO A 269 -16.17 0.80 16.11
CA PRO A 269 -15.22 0.44 17.17
C PRO A 269 -15.65 -0.73 18.05
N LYS A 270 -16.96 -0.95 18.20
CA LYS A 270 -17.51 -2.02 19.05
C LYS A 270 -17.12 -3.41 18.52
N ASP A 271 -17.21 -3.61 17.21
CA ASP A 271 -16.82 -4.88 16.59
C ASP A 271 -15.31 -5.11 16.70
N ARG A 272 -14.52 -4.07 16.44
CA ARG A 272 -13.07 -4.06 16.63
C ARG A 272 -12.69 -4.45 18.06
N ASP A 273 -13.34 -3.83 19.05
CA ASP A 273 -13.08 -4.09 20.47
C ASP A 273 -13.51 -5.50 20.89
N GLY A 274 -14.59 -6.03 20.32
CA GLY A 274 -15.03 -7.41 20.52
C GLY A 274 -14.01 -8.43 20.03
N VAL A 275 -13.53 -8.27 18.79
CA VAL A 275 -12.49 -9.16 18.23
C VAL A 275 -11.18 -9.04 19.03
N TYR A 276 -10.75 -7.82 19.36
CA TYR A 276 -9.58 -7.60 20.21
C TYR A 276 -9.71 -8.32 21.56
N TYR A 277 -10.86 -8.21 22.22
CA TYR A 277 -11.12 -8.84 23.52
C TYR A 277 -10.95 -10.36 23.46
N TYR A 278 -11.52 -11.02 22.45
CA TYR A 278 -11.39 -12.46 22.30
C TYR A 278 -9.93 -12.85 22.07
N ILE A 279 -9.20 -12.18 21.16
CA ILE A 279 -7.77 -12.49 20.96
C ILE A 279 -6.99 -12.31 22.27
N ALA A 280 -7.16 -11.17 22.95
CA ALA A 280 -6.46 -10.85 24.18
C ALA A 280 -6.75 -11.84 25.32
N ALA A 281 -7.97 -12.37 25.41
CA ALA A 281 -8.37 -13.34 26.42
C ALA A 281 -7.69 -14.71 26.24
N TYR A 282 -7.34 -15.10 25.00
CA TYR A 282 -6.67 -16.37 24.69
C TYR A 282 -5.14 -16.27 24.71
N LEU A 283 -4.58 -15.07 24.67
CA LEU A 283 -3.16 -14.85 24.91
C LEU A 283 -2.88 -15.07 26.40
N GLU A 284 -2.57 -16.31 26.78
CA GLU A 284 -2.01 -16.64 28.09
C GLU A 284 -0.77 -15.77 28.30
N ASN A 285 -0.89 -14.73 29.12
CA ASN A 285 0.08 -13.64 29.28
C ASN A 285 0.09 -12.60 28.15
N HIS A 286 -1.07 -12.08 27.73
CA HIS A 286 -1.09 -10.81 26.98
C HIS A 286 -0.25 -9.80 27.77
N VAL A 287 0.96 -9.55 27.27
CA VAL A 287 1.85 -8.54 27.83
C VAL A 287 1.04 -7.27 27.75
N THR A 288 0.67 -6.71 28.91
CA THR A 288 0.07 -5.39 29.00
C THR A 288 0.87 -4.49 28.08
N GLU A 289 0.18 -3.96 27.05
CA GLU A 289 0.71 -3.08 26.04
C GLU A 289 1.83 -2.23 26.66
N HIS A 290 3.09 -2.51 26.30
CA HIS A 290 4.22 -1.84 26.92
C HIS A 290 4.03 -0.33 26.69
N THR A 291 3.91 0.40 27.79
CA THR A 291 3.72 1.84 27.73
C THR A 291 4.93 2.49 27.08
N ALA A 292 4.75 3.70 26.53
CA ALA A 292 5.87 4.51 26.06
C ALA A 292 6.98 4.61 27.13
N ASP A 293 6.59 4.78 28.39
CA ASP A 293 7.48 4.83 29.55
C ASP A 293 8.31 3.54 29.74
N SER A 294 7.70 2.37 29.52
CA SER A 294 8.39 1.07 29.62
C SER A 294 9.49 0.96 28.56
N TYR A 295 9.18 1.24 27.30
CA TYR A 295 10.19 1.20 26.23
C TYR A 295 11.26 2.28 26.42
N MET A 296 10.87 3.48 26.87
CA MET A 296 11.82 4.54 27.17
C MET A 296 12.83 4.10 28.23
N LEU A 297 12.38 3.47 29.31
CA LEU A 297 13.29 2.99 30.36
C LEU A 297 14.22 1.88 29.84
N GLN A 298 13.71 0.93 29.06
CA GLN A 298 14.54 -0.12 28.46
C GLN A 298 15.59 0.47 27.52
N TRP A 299 15.23 1.47 26.72
CA TRP A 299 16.14 2.17 25.82
C TRP A 299 17.23 2.93 26.59
N GLN A 300 16.85 3.69 27.63
CA GLN A 300 17.80 4.41 28.48
C GLN A 300 18.78 3.47 29.22
N MET A 301 18.33 2.25 29.54
CA MET A 301 19.17 1.22 30.16
C MET A 301 20.01 0.43 29.13
N GLY A 302 19.91 0.73 27.83
CA GLY A 302 20.61 0.01 26.76
C GLY A 302 20.11 -1.42 26.54
N GLN A 303 18.91 -1.76 27.00
CA GLN A 303 18.30 -3.08 26.81
C GLN A 303 17.71 -3.24 25.42
N ILE A 304 17.33 -2.13 24.78
CA ILE A 304 16.91 -2.06 23.38
C ILE A 304 17.72 -1.00 22.64
N SER A 305 17.98 -1.23 21.37
CA SER A 305 18.76 -0.35 20.50
C SER A 305 17.96 0.89 20.06
N ASN A 306 18.63 1.90 19.49
CA ASN A 306 17.99 3.09 18.94
C ASN A 306 16.95 2.71 17.87
N TYR A 307 17.29 1.79 16.98
CA TYR A 307 16.34 1.27 15.98
C TYR A 307 15.11 0.61 16.61
N GLN A 308 15.30 -0.27 17.59
CA GLN A 308 14.18 -0.95 18.25
C GLN A 308 13.28 0.05 18.95
N TYR A 309 13.85 1.05 19.63
CA TYR A 309 13.07 2.09 20.27
C TYR A 309 12.27 2.92 19.26
N LEU A 310 12.88 3.34 18.14
CA LEU A 310 12.17 4.00 17.04
C LEU A 310 11.04 3.12 16.47
N LEU A 311 11.25 1.81 16.40
CA LEU A 311 10.22 0.87 15.96
C LEU A 311 9.02 0.87 16.89
N HIS A 312 9.26 0.82 18.20
CA HIS A 312 8.22 0.85 19.22
C HIS A 312 7.48 2.19 19.21
N LEU A 313 8.18 3.32 19.05
CA LEU A 313 7.54 4.64 18.94
C LEU A 313 6.67 4.77 17.68
N ASN A 314 7.14 4.27 16.54
CA ASN A 314 6.33 4.22 15.32
C ASN A 314 5.05 3.40 15.55
N ASN A 315 5.18 2.23 16.18
CA ASN A 315 4.03 1.41 16.55
C ASN A 315 3.07 2.12 17.50
N LEU A 316 3.56 2.73 18.59
CA LEU A 316 2.69 3.47 19.54
C LEU A 316 2.02 4.69 18.88
N ALA A 317 2.59 5.21 17.79
CA ALA A 317 2.04 6.30 17.01
C ALA A 317 1.06 5.85 15.89
N ASP A 318 0.58 4.60 15.94
CA ASP A 318 -0.31 3.97 14.95
C ASP A 318 0.29 3.77 13.55
N ARG A 319 1.61 3.88 13.39
CA ARG A 319 2.26 3.66 12.10
C ARG A 319 2.36 2.17 11.77
N SER A 320 2.14 1.82 10.51
CA SER A 320 2.09 0.44 10.02
C SER A 320 2.61 0.33 8.59
N CYS A 321 3.29 -0.77 8.27
CA CYS A 321 3.70 -1.06 6.89
C CYS A 321 2.52 -1.33 5.95
N ASN A 322 1.36 -1.69 6.49
CA ASN A 322 0.14 -1.95 5.71
C ASN A 322 -0.61 -0.67 5.32
N ASP A 323 -0.26 0.48 5.90
CA ASP A 323 -0.84 1.78 5.58
C ASP A 323 0.25 2.76 5.17
N LEU A 324 0.41 2.97 3.86
CA LEU A 324 1.44 3.87 3.32
C LEU A 324 1.26 5.34 3.72
N SER A 325 0.05 5.74 4.13
CA SER A 325 -0.18 7.11 4.64
C SER A 325 0.43 7.28 6.04
N GLN A 326 0.52 6.19 6.79
CA GLN A 326 1.06 6.11 8.14
C GLN A 326 2.27 5.16 8.20
N TYR A 327 3.10 5.12 7.15
CA TYR A 327 4.28 4.24 7.14
C TYR A 327 5.25 4.63 8.27
N PRO A 328 6.00 3.68 8.86
CA PRO A 328 7.04 4.00 9.82
C PRO A 328 8.06 5.02 9.29
N VAL A 329 8.52 5.92 10.15
CA VAL A 329 9.42 7.04 9.82
C VAL A 329 10.67 6.96 10.68
N PHE A 330 11.82 7.14 10.03
CA PHE A 330 13.15 7.15 10.63
C PHE A 330 13.89 8.43 10.24
N PRO A 331 14.76 8.97 11.10
CA PRO A 331 15.52 10.18 10.78
C PRO A 331 16.57 9.90 9.69
N TRP A 332 16.87 10.90 8.86
CA TRP A 332 18.23 10.97 8.28
C TRP A 332 19.26 11.11 9.41
N ILE A 333 20.26 10.23 9.46
CA ILE A 333 21.36 10.28 10.46
C ILE A 333 22.63 10.89 9.88
N ILE A 334 23.08 10.41 8.72
CA ILE A 334 24.31 10.88 8.07
C ILE A 334 23.99 12.11 7.23
N ALA A 335 24.89 13.10 7.24
CA ALA A 335 24.84 14.31 6.42
C ALA A 335 25.89 14.33 5.31
N ASP A 336 26.89 13.43 5.36
CA ASP A 336 27.94 13.29 4.36
C ASP A 336 27.74 12.07 3.46
N TYR A 337 27.35 12.36 2.21
CA TYR A 337 27.17 11.37 1.15
C TYR A 337 28.13 11.58 -0.02
N THR A 338 29.20 12.36 0.18
CA THR A 338 30.12 12.78 -0.89
C THR A 338 31.57 12.45 -0.63
N SER A 339 31.99 12.35 0.65
CA SER A 339 33.37 11.98 0.99
C SER A 339 33.69 10.55 0.60
N SER A 340 34.98 10.28 0.39
CA SER A 340 35.51 8.95 0.09
C SER A 340 35.54 8.02 1.31
N GLN A 341 35.44 8.56 2.52
CA GLN A 341 35.44 7.82 3.79
C GLN A 341 34.38 8.43 4.71
N LEU A 342 33.73 7.57 5.50
CA LEU A 342 32.75 7.97 6.49
C LEU A 342 33.42 7.95 7.88
N ASP A 343 33.58 9.13 8.48
CA ASP A 343 34.16 9.28 9.82
C ASP A 343 33.05 9.60 10.83
N LEU A 344 32.67 8.62 11.64
CA LEU A 344 31.65 8.77 12.68
C LEU A 344 32.17 9.44 13.96
N THR A 345 33.43 9.88 13.99
CA THR A 345 34.01 10.61 15.13
C THR A 345 33.86 12.12 15.03
N ILE A 346 33.53 12.64 13.84
CA ILE A 346 33.34 14.07 13.60
C ILE A 346 31.84 14.45 13.63
N PRO A 347 31.44 15.47 14.40
CA PRO A 347 30.03 15.89 14.49
C PRO A 347 29.41 16.30 13.15
N GLU A 348 30.20 16.82 12.20
CA GLU A 348 29.74 17.31 10.90
C GLU A 348 29.24 16.20 9.96
N THR A 349 29.64 14.95 10.21
CA THR A 349 29.13 13.78 9.48
C THR A 349 27.67 13.50 9.84
N PHE A 350 27.19 13.97 10.98
CA PHE A 350 25.83 13.74 11.43
C PHE A 350 24.91 14.91 11.07
N ARG A 351 23.65 14.57 10.79
CA ARG A 351 22.58 15.55 10.74
C ARG A 351 22.34 16.11 12.15
N ASP A 352 22.05 17.41 12.22
CA ASP A 352 21.49 18.04 13.43
C ASP A 352 20.07 17.53 13.73
N LEU A 353 19.94 16.55 14.64
CA LEU A 353 18.68 15.90 15.03
C LEU A 353 17.71 16.82 15.77
N ARG A 354 18.18 17.98 16.26
CA ARG A 354 17.35 19.00 16.92
C ARG A 354 16.48 19.78 15.94
N LYS A 355 16.68 19.60 14.64
CA LYS A 355 16.00 20.37 13.59
C LYS A 355 15.24 19.45 12.63
N PRO A 356 14.03 19.85 12.18
CA PRO A 356 13.37 19.19 11.07
C PRO A 356 14.16 19.40 9.77
N VAL A 357 13.96 18.53 8.77
CA VAL A 357 14.65 18.58 7.46
C VAL A 357 14.60 19.99 6.88
N GLY A 358 13.42 20.60 6.92
CA GLY A 358 13.14 21.93 6.39
C GLY A 358 13.96 23.06 7.02
N ALA A 359 14.51 22.86 8.23
CA ALA A 359 15.28 23.84 8.98
C ALA A 359 16.81 23.63 8.93
N LEU A 360 17.29 22.57 8.26
CA LEU A 360 18.72 22.28 8.15
C LEU A 360 19.46 23.28 7.26
N ASN A 361 18.86 23.65 6.12
CA ASN A 361 19.38 24.68 5.22
C ASN A 361 18.83 26.06 5.61
N LYS A 362 19.73 26.96 6.04
CA LYS A 362 19.36 28.30 6.54
C LYS A 362 18.70 29.18 5.48
N ASP A 363 19.26 29.22 4.28
CA ASP A 363 18.74 30.06 3.19
C ASP A 363 17.35 29.59 2.75
N ARG A 364 17.12 28.28 2.72
CA ARG A 364 15.80 27.72 2.45
C ARG A 364 14.83 28.05 3.57
N LEU A 365 15.23 27.87 4.83
CA LEU A 365 14.39 28.18 5.99
C LEU A 365 13.95 29.64 5.99
N GLU A 366 14.84 30.58 5.67
CA GLU A 366 14.50 32.00 5.59
C GLU A 366 13.40 32.27 4.54
N ARG A 367 13.50 31.64 3.36
CA ARG A 367 12.46 31.73 2.32
C ARG A 367 11.13 31.14 2.79
N LEU A 368 11.15 30.00 3.46
CA LEU A 368 9.95 29.36 4.02
C LEU A 368 9.28 30.24 5.08
N LEU A 369 10.07 30.81 6.00
CA LEU A 369 9.57 31.71 7.05
C LEU A 369 9.05 33.03 6.48
N LYS A 370 9.67 33.56 5.42
CA LYS A 370 9.13 34.74 4.72
C LYS A 370 7.74 34.45 4.15
N ARG A 371 7.60 33.34 3.42
CA ARG A 371 6.30 32.88 2.89
C ARG A 371 5.28 32.69 4.01
N TYR A 372 5.69 32.04 5.11
CA TYR A 372 4.83 31.81 6.27
C TYR A 372 4.28 33.11 6.89
N ARG A 373 5.13 34.14 7.04
CA ARG A 373 4.71 35.44 7.57
C ARG A 373 3.70 36.15 6.67
N GLU A 374 3.90 36.06 5.35
CA GLU A 374 3.07 36.69 4.31
C GLU A 374 1.76 35.93 4.03
N MET A 375 1.68 34.66 4.42
CA MET A 375 0.52 33.79 4.18
C MET A 375 -0.70 34.21 5.05
N PRO A 376 -1.93 34.21 4.50
CA PRO A 376 -3.15 34.33 5.29
C PRO A 376 -3.40 33.06 6.13
N ASP A 377 -4.22 33.15 7.16
CA ASP A 377 -4.63 31.96 7.90
C ASP A 377 -5.48 31.02 7.03
N PRO A 378 -5.33 29.69 7.18
CA PRO A 378 -4.44 29.03 8.15
C PRO A 378 -3.00 28.86 7.62
N LYS A 379 -2.01 29.31 8.40
CA LYS A 379 -0.60 29.37 7.95
C LYS A 379 0.13 28.03 8.13
N PHE A 380 1.13 27.78 7.30
CA PHE A 380 2.00 26.60 7.44
C PHE A 380 3.43 26.87 6.95
N ILE A 381 4.43 26.27 7.61
CA ILE A 381 5.82 26.38 7.17
C ILE A 381 6.06 25.41 6.01
N TYR A 382 5.56 24.18 6.10
CA TYR A 382 5.81 23.11 5.13
C TYR A 382 4.53 22.73 4.37
N GLY A 383 4.56 22.85 3.04
CA GLY A 383 3.44 22.47 2.17
C GLY A 383 3.38 20.97 1.84
N SER A 384 4.34 20.19 2.35
CA SER A 384 4.46 18.76 2.14
C SER A 384 4.87 18.11 3.45
N HIS A 385 4.35 16.92 3.71
CA HIS A 385 4.64 16.16 4.92
C HIS A 385 5.94 15.35 4.75
N TYR A 386 6.68 15.09 5.83
CA TYR A 386 7.95 14.34 5.80
C TYR A 386 7.78 12.84 5.48
N SER A 387 6.55 12.33 5.58
CA SER A 387 6.18 10.95 5.22
C SER A 387 4.88 10.98 4.43
N SER A 388 4.86 10.30 3.29
CA SER A 388 3.67 10.20 2.44
C SER A 388 3.76 8.91 1.61
N PRO A 389 2.63 8.39 1.09
CA PRO A 389 2.66 7.21 0.22
C PRO A 389 3.60 7.39 -0.98
N GLY A 390 3.63 8.59 -1.56
CA GLY A 390 4.53 8.91 -2.68
C GLY A 390 6.00 8.86 -2.29
N TYR A 391 6.36 9.27 -1.07
CA TYR A 391 7.75 9.21 -0.59
C TYR A 391 8.20 7.80 -0.25
N VAL A 392 7.32 7.02 0.38
CA VAL A 392 7.58 5.61 0.68
C VAL A 392 7.80 4.84 -0.62
N LEU A 393 6.91 5.00 -1.59
CA LEU A 393 7.04 4.35 -2.90
C LEU A 393 8.18 4.91 -3.74
N PHE A 394 8.56 6.17 -3.57
CA PHE A 394 9.78 6.73 -4.18
C PHE A 394 11.00 5.89 -3.78
N TYR A 395 11.14 5.54 -2.49
CA TYR A 395 12.22 4.66 -2.03
C TYR A 395 12.05 3.22 -2.51
N LEU A 396 10.82 2.70 -2.50
CA LEU A 396 10.54 1.27 -2.66
C LEU A 396 10.18 0.83 -4.10
N VAL A 397 10.22 1.72 -5.09
CA VAL A 397 9.75 1.41 -6.46
C VAL A 397 10.40 0.17 -7.09
N ARG A 398 11.63 -0.18 -6.69
CA ARG A 398 12.37 -1.35 -7.20
C ARG A 398 11.88 -2.69 -6.64
N VAL A 399 11.20 -2.67 -5.50
CA VAL A 399 10.63 -3.87 -4.85
C VAL A 399 9.12 -3.86 -4.73
N ALA A 400 8.49 -2.69 -4.85
CA ALA A 400 7.04 -2.52 -4.86
C ALA A 400 6.55 -1.80 -6.14
N PRO A 401 6.98 -2.21 -7.35
CA PRO A 401 6.68 -1.47 -8.59
C PRO A 401 5.17 -1.39 -8.89
N GLU A 402 4.40 -2.44 -8.58
CA GLU A 402 2.95 -2.44 -8.81
C GLU A 402 2.21 -1.42 -7.92
N HIS A 403 2.72 -1.15 -6.71
CA HIS A 403 2.19 -0.11 -5.83
C HIS A 403 2.44 1.29 -6.40
N MET A 404 3.62 1.51 -6.99
CA MET A 404 3.91 2.76 -7.71
C MET A 404 2.97 2.93 -8.91
N LEU A 405 2.78 1.87 -9.71
CA LEU A 405 1.85 1.90 -10.84
C LEU A 405 0.42 2.20 -10.36
N CYS A 406 -0.03 1.62 -9.25
CA CYS A 406 -1.35 1.87 -8.68
C CYS A 406 -1.57 3.35 -8.36
N ILE A 407 -0.65 3.97 -7.59
CA ILE A 407 -0.83 5.38 -7.16
C ILE A 407 -0.60 6.39 -8.30
N GLN A 408 0.18 6.03 -9.32
CA GLN A 408 0.50 6.89 -10.47
C GLN A 408 -0.34 6.56 -11.73
N ASN A 409 -1.52 5.95 -11.57
CA ASN A 409 -2.46 5.65 -12.65
C ASN A 409 -1.83 4.85 -13.81
N GLY A 410 -1.09 3.79 -13.46
CA GLY A 410 -0.48 2.86 -14.40
C GLY A 410 0.84 3.33 -15.00
N LYS A 411 1.54 4.28 -14.39
CA LYS A 411 2.84 4.79 -14.87
C LYS A 411 3.86 4.83 -13.75
N PHE A 412 5.15 4.82 -14.09
CA PHE A 412 6.17 5.27 -13.15
C PHE A 412 6.26 6.81 -13.19
N ASP A 413 6.91 7.39 -12.18
CA ASP A 413 7.17 8.83 -12.17
C ASP A 413 8.19 9.20 -13.26
N HIS A 414 8.32 10.49 -13.55
CA HIS A 414 9.31 11.01 -14.49
C HIS A 414 10.72 10.64 -14.03
N ALA A 415 11.56 10.14 -14.95
CA ALA A 415 12.90 9.63 -14.64
C ALA A 415 13.78 10.60 -13.81
N ASP A 416 13.72 11.91 -14.08
CA ASP A 416 14.47 12.92 -13.31
C ASP A 416 14.00 13.10 -11.86
N ARG A 417 12.80 12.63 -11.51
CA ARG A 417 12.24 12.66 -10.15
C ARG A 417 12.31 11.33 -9.43
N MET A 418 12.76 10.27 -10.11
CA MET A 418 12.87 8.94 -9.54
C MET A 418 14.05 8.85 -8.56
N PHE A 419 13.93 7.97 -7.57
CA PHE A 419 14.99 7.70 -6.61
C PHE A 419 16.16 7.04 -7.32
N ASN A 420 17.28 7.76 -7.46
CA ASN A 420 18.41 7.31 -8.29
C ASN A 420 19.77 7.46 -7.60
N SER A 421 19.89 8.30 -6.56
CA SER A 421 21.13 8.50 -5.82
C SER A 421 20.83 8.94 -4.39
N ILE A 422 21.57 8.40 -3.41
CA ILE A 422 21.46 8.80 -1.99
C ILE A 422 21.87 10.27 -1.82
N ALA A 423 23.03 10.64 -2.38
CA ALA A 423 23.57 11.99 -2.27
C ALA A 423 22.67 13.04 -2.93
N GLU A 424 22.14 12.76 -4.12
CA GLU A 424 21.18 13.64 -4.79
C GLU A 424 19.88 13.77 -3.98
N THR A 425 19.40 12.67 -3.39
CA THR A 425 18.17 12.69 -2.57
C THR A 425 18.36 13.52 -1.31
N TRP A 426 19.48 13.36 -0.59
CA TRP A 426 19.82 14.17 0.58
C TRP A 426 19.90 15.66 0.22
N ARG A 427 20.64 16.00 -0.84
CA ARG A 427 20.76 17.39 -1.32
C ARG A 427 19.40 17.97 -1.70
N ASN A 428 18.55 17.20 -2.40
CA ASN A 428 17.19 17.62 -2.74
C ASN A 428 16.33 17.84 -1.49
N CYS A 429 16.48 17.02 -0.45
CA CYS A 429 15.82 17.23 0.84
C CYS A 429 16.29 18.52 1.55
N LEU A 430 17.46 19.08 1.22
CA LEU A 430 17.97 20.33 1.78
C LEU A 430 17.63 21.57 0.95
N GLU A 431 17.54 21.42 -0.37
CA GLU A 431 17.44 22.54 -1.32
C GLU A 431 16.05 22.63 -1.98
N GLY A 432 15.38 21.48 -2.14
CA GLY A 432 14.09 21.36 -2.80
C GLY A 432 13.00 22.18 -2.10
N VAL A 433 12.13 22.79 -2.91
CA VAL A 433 11.10 23.73 -2.43
C VAL A 433 10.03 23.03 -1.59
N THR A 434 9.70 21.79 -1.96
CA THR A 434 8.62 20.98 -1.37
C THR A 434 9.14 19.60 -0.95
N ASP A 435 10.45 19.48 -0.71
CA ASP A 435 11.10 18.21 -0.43
C ASP A 435 11.64 18.20 1.00
N PHE A 436 10.92 17.51 1.88
CA PHE A 436 11.16 17.46 3.32
C PHE A 436 11.16 16.02 3.86
N LYS A 437 11.39 15.02 2.99
CA LYS A 437 11.22 13.61 3.37
C LYS A 437 12.22 13.20 4.44
N GLU A 438 11.72 12.48 5.44
CA GLU A 438 12.54 11.66 6.33
C GLU A 438 12.68 10.24 5.72
N LEU A 439 13.49 9.40 6.34
CA LEU A 439 13.76 8.04 5.88
C LEU A 439 12.68 7.04 6.35
N ILE A 440 12.80 5.83 5.82
CA ILE A 440 12.02 4.63 6.19
C ILE A 440 12.94 3.62 6.90
N PRO A 441 12.40 2.66 7.68
CA PRO A 441 13.21 1.69 8.42
C PRO A 441 14.19 0.89 7.56
N GLU A 442 13.87 0.65 6.28
CA GLU A 442 14.67 -0.14 5.34
C GLU A 442 16.09 0.39 5.15
N PHE A 443 16.36 1.67 5.43
CA PHE A 443 17.71 2.24 5.42
C PHE A 443 18.61 1.76 6.58
N TYR A 444 18.04 1.05 7.55
CA TYR A 444 18.69 0.57 8.78
C TYR A 444 18.46 -0.94 9.03
N GLU A 445 17.92 -1.64 8.03
CA GLU A 445 17.77 -3.09 7.97
C GLU A 445 18.95 -3.74 7.21
N ASP A 446 19.00 -5.07 7.18
CA ASP A 446 20.06 -5.83 6.51
C ASP A 446 19.78 -6.12 5.02
N ASP A 447 18.58 -5.78 4.51
CA ASP A 447 18.17 -6.09 3.12
C ASP A 447 18.08 -4.84 2.25
N GLY A 448 19.04 -4.70 1.34
CA GLY A 448 19.14 -3.58 0.42
C GLY A 448 18.50 -3.76 -0.95
N ALA A 449 17.63 -4.76 -1.15
CA ALA A 449 17.02 -4.99 -2.46
C ALA A 449 16.23 -3.78 -3.01
N PHE A 450 15.77 -2.84 -2.15
CA PHE A 450 15.10 -1.61 -2.61
C PHE A 450 16.04 -0.62 -3.32
N LEU A 451 17.36 -0.82 -3.21
CA LEU A 451 18.39 -0.04 -3.91
C LEU A 451 18.81 -0.69 -5.25
N LEU A 452 18.40 -1.93 -5.51
CA LEU A 452 18.81 -2.72 -6.67
C LEU A 452 17.64 -2.97 -7.61
N ASN A 453 17.81 -2.76 -8.91
CA ASN A 453 16.80 -2.99 -9.94
C ASN A 453 16.82 -4.47 -10.42
N SER A 454 16.70 -5.41 -9.48
CA SER A 454 16.79 -6.85 -9.80
C SER A 454 15.68 -7.35 -10.73
N LEU A 455 14.56 -6.63 -10.82
CA LEU A 455 13.44 -6.92 -11.71
C LEU A 455 13.63 -6.36 -13.14
N ASN A 456 14.74 -5.68 -13.43
CA ASN A 456 15.02 -5.02 -14.71
C ASN A 456 13.86 -4.10 -15.16
N LEU A 457 13.34 -3.30 -14.24
CA LEU A 457 12.24 -2.38 -14.51
C LEU A 457 12.68 -1.29 -15.49
N ASP A 458 11.82 -0.93 -16.44
CA ASP A 458 12.01 0.25 -17.28
C ASP A 458 11.57 1.51 -16.50
N LEU A 459 12.52 2.09 -15.77
CA LEU A 459 12.31 3.31 -14.97
C LEU A 459 12.60 4.60 -15.78
N GLY A 460 12.85 4.47 -17.09
CA GLY A 460 13.09 5.57 -18.00
C GLY A 460 14.51 6.14 -18.00
N LYS A 461 14.68 7.24 -18.72
CA LYS A 461 15.96 7.89 -19.00
C LYS A 461 15.93 9.35 -18.56
N ARG A 462 16.92 9.77 -17.78
CA ARG A 462 17.07 11.17 -17.32
C ARG A 462 17.43 12.10 -18.50
N GLN A 463 17.28 13.42 -18.31
CA GLN A 463 17.62 14.42 -19.34
C GLN A 463 19.08 14.33 -19.83
N GLY A 464 20.02 13.93 -18.97
CA GLY A 464 21.42 13.69 -19.34
C GLY A 464 21.68 12.35 -20.05
N GLY A 465 20.64 11.56 -20.28
CA GLY A 465 20.71 10.29 -20.98
C GLY A 465 21.12 9.07 -20.13
N LYS A 466 21.39 9.25 -18.83
CA LYS A 466 21.60 8.13 -17.90
C LYS A 466 20.26 7.41 -17.67
N LEU A 467 20.26 6.08 -17.77
CA LEU A 467 19.11 5.26 -17.39
C LEU A 467 18.93 5.30 -15.87
N VAL A 468 17.69 5.23 -15.42
CA VAL A 468 17.38 5.01 -14.00
C VAL A 468 17.43 3.50 -13.76
N ASP A 469 18.39 3.06 -12.95
CA ASP A 469 18.65 1.63 -12.72
C ASP A 469 18.92 1.39 -11.22
N ASP A 470 20.01 0.76 -10.80
CA ASP A 470 20.42 0.73 -9.38
C ASP A 470 20.59 2.15 -8.80
N VAL A 471 20.37 2.29 -7.50
CA VAL A 471 20.57 3.57 -6.79
C VAL A 471 22.05 3.79 -6.57
N ASP A 472 22.56 4.96 -6.98
CA ASP A 472 23.94 5.35 -6.72
C ASP A 472 24.15 5.54 -5.20
N ILE A 473 24.99 4.67 -4.60
CA ILE A 473 25.40 4.74 -3.20
C ILE A 473 26.60 5.69 -2.99
N PRO A 474 26.84 6.19 -1.77
CA PRO A 474 27.94 7.11 -1.48
C PRO A 474 29.34 6.48 -1.70
N PRO A 475 30.38 7.28 -2.02
CA PRO A 475 31.72 6.76 -2.31
C PRO A 475 32.40 6.02 -1.14
N TRP A 476 31.96 6.29 0.09
CA TRP A 476 32.47 5.62 1.29
C TRP A 476 31.89 4.22 1.51
N ALA A 477 30.88 3.80 0.74
CA ALA A 477 30.31 2.46 0.81
C ALA A 477 30.89 1.59 -0.31
N ALA A 478 31.34 0.38 0.03
CA ALA A 478 31.86 -0.57 -0.94
C ALA A 478 30.75 -1.16 -1.83
N ASP A 479 29.61 -1.46 -1.21
CA ASP A 479 28.41 -2.01 -1.83
C ASP A 479 27.17 -1.65 -0.98
N VAL A 480 26.00 -2.15 -1.39
CA VAL A 480 24.73 -1.86 -0.73
C VAL A 480 24.68 -2.39 0.71
N ASP A 481 25.24 -3.57 0.97
CA ASP A 481 25.24 -4.17 2.30
C ASP A 481 26.15 -3.38 3.25
N ASP A 482 27.32 -2.97 2.78
CA ASP A 482 28.24 -2.07 3.50
C ASP A 482 27.60 -0.70 3.78
N PHE A 483 26.83 -0.16 2.82
CA PHE A 483 26.06 1.07 3.00
C PHE A 483 25.04 0.93 4.15
N LEU A 484 24.23 -0.12 4.16
CA LEU A 484 23.21 -0.34 5.20
C LEU A 484 23.84 -0.60 6.56
N ARG A 485 24.89 -1.41 6.62
CA ARG A 485 25.65 -1.65 7.85
C ARG A 485 26.19 -0.35 8.44
N LYS A 486 26.79 0.52 7.63
CA LYS A 486 27.30 1.83 8.08
C LYS A 486 26.18 2.79 8.50
N ASN A 487 25.02 2.78 7.84
CA ASN A 487 23.86 3.53 8.33
C ASN A 487 23.41 3.02 9.70
N ARG A 488 23.38 1.70 9.88
CA ARG A 488 23.02 1.10 11.17
C ARG A 488 24.03 1.44 12.27
N GLU A 489 25.33 1.37 11.97
CA GLU A 489 26.40 1.79 12.88
C GLU A 489 26.28 3.27 13.26
N ALA A 490 25.94 4.15 12.30
CA ALA A 490 25.72 5.55 12.57
C ALA A 490 24.49 5.77 13.47
N LEU A 491 23.37 5.09 13.21
CA LEU A 491 22.15 5.17 14.02
C LEU A 491 22.39 4.70 15.47
N GLU A 492 23.19 3.66 15.67
CA GLU A 492 23.51 3.11 16.99
C GLU A 492 24.74 3.79 17.64
N SER A 493 25.28 4.84 17.04
CA SER A 493 26.43 5.58 17.58
C SER A 493 26.09 6.34 18.87
N GLN A 494 27.13 6.64 19.67
CA GLN A 494 26.96 7.45 20.88
C GLN A 494 26.41 8.84 20.56
N TYR A 495 26.87 9.47 19.47
CA TYR A 495 26.36 10.77 19.04
C TYR A 495 24.84 10.73 18.84
N VAL A 496 24.33 9.74 18.11
CA VAL A 496 22.89 9.63 17.90
C VAL A 496 22.17 9.33 19.21
N SER A 497 22.68 8.44 20.04
CA SER A 497 22.08 8.13 21.36
C SER A 497 21.94 9.38 22.24
N ASP A 498 22.92 10.29 22.20
CA ASP A 498 22.91 11.54 22.95
C ASP A 498 21.88 12.56 22.43
N TYR A 499 21.44 12.47 21.17
CA TYR A 499 20.59 13.49 20.52
C TYR A 499 19.28 12.96 19.90
N LEU A 500 19.04 11.65 19.86
CA LEU A 500 17.88 11.06 19.17
C LEU A 500 16.54 11.51 19.78
N HIS A 501 16.51 11.72 21.09
CA HIS A 501 15.32 12.21 21.80
C HIS A 501 14.86 13.59 21.28
N GLU A 502 15.76 14.43 20.80
CA GLU A 502 15.42 15.74 20.23
C GLU A 502 14.69 15.60 18.88
N TRP A 503 15.02 14.59 18.08
CA TRP A 503 14.28 14.27 16.87
C TRP A 503 12.92 13.64 17.19
N ILE A 504 12.87 12.77 18.20
CA ILE A 504 11.62 12.19 18.71
C ILE A 504 10.66 13.30 19.15
N ASP A 505 11.14 14.35 19.80
CA ASP A 505 10.32 15.50 20.19
C ASP A 505 9.66 16.20 19.00
N LEU A 506 10.35 16.27 17.86
CA LEU A 506 9.82 16.86 16.62
C LEU A 506 8.71 16.00 16.00
N ILE A 507 8.89 14.68 15.99
CA ILE A 507 8.01 13.76 15.25
C ILE A 507 6.85 13.24 16.12
N PHE A 508 7.13 12.85 17.36
CA PHE A 508 6.19 12.18 18.26
C PHE A 508 5.93 12.96 19.56
N GLY A 509 6.85 13.83 19.97
CA GLY A 509 6.80 14.53 21.25
C GLY A 509 6.20 15.93 21.20
N TYR A 510 6.63 16.76 22.15
CA TYR A 510 5.97 18.04 22.45
C TYR A 510 6.22 19.13 21.39
N LYS A 511 7.23 18.98 20.53
CA LYS A 511 7.53 19.90 19.42
C LYS A 511 6.76 19.57 18.15
N GLN A 512 5.85 18.59 18.15
CA GLN A 512 5.03 18.26 16.99
C GLN A 512 3.96 19.33 16.69
N ARG A 513 3.40 19.96 17.72
CA ARG A 513 2.28 20.93 17.59
C ARG A 513 2.45 22.14 18.51
N GLY A 514 1.61 23.15 18.32
CA GLY A 514 1.55 24.32 19.21
C GLY A 514 2.74 25.28 19.09
N SER A 515 2.97 26.06 20.14
CA SER A 515 4.04 27.07 20.20
C SER A 515 5.43 26.46 20.02
N GLU A 516 5.65 25.29 20.61
CA GLU A 516 6.95 24.60 20.56
C GLU A 516 7.29 24.12 19.15
N ALA A 517 6.29 23.68 18.38
CA ALA A 517 6.48 23.39 16.97
C ALA A 517 6.86 24.65 16.18
N VAL A 518 6.24 25.80 16.43
CA VAL A 518 6.60 27.06 15.76
C VAL A 518 8.01 27.50 16.14
N ALA A 519 8.38 27.41 17.43
CA ALA A 519 9.72 27.75 17.92
C ALA A 519 10.82 26.85 17.31
N ALA A 520 10.53 25.56 17.14
CA ALA A 520 11.42 24.60 16.49
C ALA A 520 11.40 24.68 14.94
N ASN A 521 10.62 25.58 14.35
CA ASN A 521 10.31 25.64 12.92
C ASN A 521 9.67 24.35 12.36
N ASN A 522 9.09 23.52 13.22
CA ASN A 522 8.42 22.27 12.90
C ASN A 522 6.91 22.44 12.62
N GLY A 523 6.39 23.65 12.80
CA GLY A 523 4.95 23.92 12.82
C GLY A 523 4.31 24.17 11.45
N ASN A 524 3.24 23.42 11.17
CA ASN A 524 2.11 23.91 10.40
C ASN A 524 1.09 24.49 11.40
N THR A 525 0.85 25.81 11.40
CA THR A 525 -0.24 26.42 12.19
C THR A 525 -1.58 26.17 11.51
N VAL A 526 -1.97 24.90 11.43
CA VAL A 526 -3.37 24.53 11.31
C VAL A 526 -3.63 23.38 12.26
N SER A 527 -4.33 23.70 13.34
CA SER A 527 -4.97 22.79 14.29
C SER A 527 -5.98 21.81 13.65
N ASN A 528 -5.95 21.57 12.34
CA ASN A 528 -6.87 20.70 11.61
C ASN A 528 -6.21 19.80 10.55
N VAL A 529 -4.88 19.68 10.46
CA VAL A 529 -4.27 18.56 9.70
C VAL A 529 -4.07 17.37 10.64
N SER A 530 -5.14 16.97 11.31
CA SER A 530 -5.45 15.55 11.46
C SER A 530 -6.04 15.15 10.10
N GLY A 531 -5.18 14.83 9.13
CA GLY A 531 -5.62 14.58 7.76
C GLY A 531 -4.71 13.72 6.90
N LEU A 532 -3.53 13.32 7.39
CA LEU A 532 -2.64 12.35 6.74
C LEU A 532 -2.02 11.48 7.83
#